data_AF-A0A0J9R2G6-F1
#
_entry.id   AF-A0A0J9R2G6-F1
#
_cell.length_a   1.000
_cell.length_b   1.000
_cell.length_c   1.000
_cell.angle_alpha   90.00
_cell.angle_beta   90.00
_cell.angle_gamma   90.00
#
_symmetry.space_group_name_H-M   'P 1'
#
loop_
_entity.id
_entity.type
_entity.pdbx_description
1 polymer ?
#
loop_
_entity_poly.entity_id
_entity_poly.type
_entity_poly.pdbx_seq_one_letter_code
_entity_poly.pdbx_strand_id
1 'polypeptide(L)'
;MGGEEKTLTVLHDVRESSKHPFFDMITHAFDIAVLELATKVVYTDNIRPICIVWDRSWKRYIDSIQILSGPVRGKPENENDGGNRILDIRRQPPEWCHNYMGTFRENTSSSMICAGDTKSNLCNADSSSPLGAMVVHKKIQRYVQIGIATMNQRCNMPSIYTDVLSHMDFILRAWRYYSKGHSSSESSSAKKSPTNQK
;
A
#
# COMPACT_ATOMS: atom_id res chain seq x y z
N MET A 1 -7.08 -14.50 34.88
CA MET A 1 -5.68 -14.59 34.41
C MET A 1 -5.70 -14.26 32.92
N GLY A 2 -5.32 -13.03 32.57
CA GLY A 2 -5.32 -12.55 31.19
C GLY A 2 -4.15 -13.18 30.43
N GLY A 3 -4.46 -13.98 29.41
CA GLY A 3 -3.45 -14.44 28.48
C GLY A 3 -3.06 -13.28 27.57
N GLU A 4 -1.77 -12.93 27.55
CA GLU A 4 -1.18 -12.19 26.44
C GLU A 4 -1.40 -13.01 25.16
N GLU A 5 -2.25 -12.51 24.27
CA GLU A 5 -2.36 -13.00 22.91
C GLU A 5 -1.04 -12.67 22.19
N LYS A 6 -0.07 -13.59 22.24
CA LYS A 6 1.16 -13.48 21.44
C LYS A 6 0.76 -13.42 19.98
N THR A 7 0.82 -12.23 19.39
CA THR A 7 0.67 -12.06 17.95
C THR A 7 1.77 -12.88 17.28
N LEU A 8 1.38 -13.94 16.57
CA LEU A 8 2.31 -14.79 15.84
C LEU A 8 2.89 -13.98 14.68
N THR A 9 4.07 -13.40 14.88
CA THR A 9 4.83 -12.72 13.83
C THR A 9 5.41 -13.74 12.86
N VAL A 10 5.09 -13.60 11.57
CA VAL A 10 5.68 -14.40 10.49
C VAL A 10 6.69 -13.54 9.75
N LEU A 11 7.93 -14.02 9.65
CA LEU A 11 9.02 -13.32 8.98
C LEU A 11 9.28 -13.94 7.61
N HIS A 12 9.49 -13.08 6.62
CA HIS A 12 9.84 -13.45 5.26
C HIS A 12 10.99 -12.57 4.78
N ASP A 13 12.02 -13.17 4.19
CA ASP A 13 13.07 -12.42 3.52
C ASP A 13 12.54 -11.82 2.21
N VAL A 14 13.08 -10.67 1.82
CA VAL A 14 12.84 -10.06 0.52
C VAL A 14 13.85 -10.64 -0.47
N ARG A 15 13.36 -11.28 -1.53
CA ARG A 15 14.20 -11.83 -2.60
C ARG A 15 14.65 -10.74 -3.56
N GLU A 16 13.72 -9.88 -3.96
CA GLU A 16 13.94 -8.86 -4.98
C GLU A 16 13.06 -7.64 -4.73
N SER A 17 13.51 -6.48 -5.19
CA SER A 17 12.75 -5.23 -5.06
C SER A 17 12.72 -4.46 -6.38
N SER A 18 11.53 -3.99 -6.76
CA SER A 18 11.32 -3.14 -7.94
C SER A 18 10.86 -1.78 -7.45
N LYS A 19 11.71 -0.76 -7.59
CA LYS A 19 11.35 0.63 -7.35
C LYS A 19 10.80 1.26 -8.62
N HIS A 20 9.84 2.17 -8.52
CA HIS A 20 9.38 2.90 -9.69
C HIS A 20 10.54 3.68 -10.34
N PRO A 21 10.75 3.58 -11.67
CA PRO A 21 11.92 4.18 -12.33
C PRO A 21 11.91 5.72 -12.31
N PHE A 22 10.73 6.32 -12.19
CA PHE A 22 10.55 7.77 -12.09
C PHE A 22 10.37 8.27 -10.66
N PHE A 23 10.71 7.46 -9.65
CA PHE A 23 10.68 7.91 -8.27
C PHE A 23 11.59 9.13 -8.07
N ASP A 24 11.03 10.21 -7.51
CA ASP A 24 11.74 11.44 -7.21
C ASP A 24 11.67 11.73 -5.71
N MET A 25 12.83 11.78 -5.05
CA MET A 25 12.92 11.93 -3.60
C MET A 25 12.53 13.34 -3.11
N ILE A 26 12.61 14.36 -3.95
CA ILE A 26 12.34 15.75 -3.57
C ILE A 26 10.83 16.04 -3.59
N THR A 27 10.17 15.58 -4.65
CA THR A 27 8.74 15.78 -4.89
C THR A 27 7.88 14.64 -4.37
N HIS A 28 8.50 13.52 -3.98
CA HIS A 28 7.84 12.24 -3.68
C HIS A 28 7.00 11.71 -4.85
N ALA A 29 7.29 12.16 -6.08
CA ALA A 29 6.65 11.64 -7.29
C ALA A 29 6.92 10.14 -7.43
N PHE A 30 5.88 9.39 -7.80
CA PHE A 30 5.95 7.96 -8.04
C PHE A 30 6.55 7.15 -6.87
N ASP A 31 6.22 7.53 -5.62
CA ASP A 31 6.66 6.84 -4.41
C ASP A 31 5.94 5.49 -4.23
N ILE A 32 6.42 4.49 -4.99
CA ILE A 32 5.93 3.12 -4.96
C ILE A 32 7.02 2.10 -5.31
N ALA A 33 6.99 0.96 -4.63
CA ALA A 33 7.83 -0.20 -4.92
C ALA A 33 7.04 -1.52 -4.77
N VAL A 34 7.51 -2.57 -5.43
CA VAL A 34 6.99 -3.94 -5.29
C VAL A 34 8.11 -4.85 -4.79
N LEU A 35 7.87 -5.49 -3.65
CA LEU A 35 8.79 -6.44 -3.03
C LEU A 35 8.33 -7.86 -3.34
N GLU A 36 9.26 -8.70 -3.80
CA GLU A 36 9.04 -10.13 -3.91
C GLU A 36 9.59 -10.83 -2.67
N LEU A 37 8.74 -11.61 -2.00
CA LEU A 37 9.17 -12.42 -0.85
C LEU A 37 9.89 -13.69 -1.32
N ALA A 38 10.92 -14.10 -0.59
CA ALA A 38 11.70 -15.31 -0.87
C ALA A 38 10.90 -16.60 -0.68
N THR A 39 9.85 -16.54 0.15
CA THR A 39 8.97 -17.68 0.42
C THR A 39 7.50 -17.27 0.30
N LYS A 40 6.65 -18.23 -0.09
CA LYS A 40 5.22 -18.02 -0.20
C LYS A 40 4.61 -17.78 1.19
N VAL A 41 3.71 -16.81 1.26
CA VAL A 41 2.93 -16.51 2.48
C VAL A 41 1.77 -17.50 2.57
N VAL A 42 1.64 -18.17 3.72
CA VAL A 42 0.49 -19.02 4.03
C VAL A 42 -0.60 -18.12 4.63
N TYR A 43 -1.77 -18.09 3.99
CA TYR A 43 -2.89 -17.29 4.48
C TYR A 43 -3.50 -17.92 5.73
N THR A 44 -3.86 -17.06 6.67
CA THR A 44 -4.53 -17.39 7.92
C THR A 44 -5.67 -16.41 8.15
N ASP A 45 -6.33 -16.47 9.30
CA ASP A 45 -7.32 -15.46 9.66
C ASP A 45 -6.69 -14.08 9.89
N ASN A 46 -5.41 -14.06 10.28
CA ASN A 46 -4.67 -12.84 10.61
C ASN A 46 -3.74 -12.39 9.46
N ILE A 47 -3.59 -13.21 8.41
CA ILE A 47 -2.74 -12.92 7.25
C ILE A 47 -3.56 -13.12 5.97
N ARG A 48 -4.01 -12.02 5.37
CA ARG A 48 -4.77 -12.01 4.11
C ARG A 48 -4.33 -10.85 3.22
N PRO A 49 -4.37 -11.02 1.89
CA PRO A 49 -4.05 -9.94 0.97
C PRO A 49 -5.13 -8.85 0.98
N ILE A 50 -4.70 -7.61 0.80
CA ILE A 50 -5.60 -6.50 0.44
C ILE A 50 -6.00 -6.59 -1.03
N CYS A 51 -7.19 -6.10 -1.39
CA CYS A 51 -7.61 -6.07 -2.79
C CYS A 51 -6.98 -4.88 -3.51
N ILE A 52 -6.48 -5.09 -4.73
CA ILE A 52 -5.98 -4.03 -5.62
C ILE A 52 -6.88 -3.97 -6.85
N VAL A 53 -7.35 -2.77 -7.21
CA VAL A 53 -8.10 -2.55 -8.44
C VAL A 53 -7.10 -2.33 -9.57
N TRP A 54 -7.12 -3.19 -10.60
CA TRP A 54 -6.23 -3.07 -11.76
C TRP A 54 -6.90 -2.50 -13.01
N ASP A 55 -8.23 -2.47 -13.06
CA ASP A 55 -8.96 -1.98 -14.21
C ASP A 55 -9.09 -0.45 -14.13
N ARG A 56 -8.42 0.26 -15.05
CA ARG A 56 -8.45 1.73 -15.12
C ARG A 56 -9.85 2.29 -15.38
N SER A 57 -10.80 1.50 -15.89
CA SER A 57 -12.20 1.94 -16.03
C SER A 57 -12.84 2.35 -14.70
N TRP A 58 -12.31 1.84 -13.58
CA TRP A 58 -12.75 2.18 -12.23
C TRP A 58 -12.27 3.55 -11.73
N LYS A 59 -11.36 4.24 -12.44
CA LYS A 59 -10.72 5.46 -11.93
C LYS A 59 -11.74 6.52 -11.51
N ARG A 60 -12.75 6.79 -12.34
CA ARG A 60 -13.81 7.75 -12.03
C ARG A 60 -14.61 7.37 -10.78
N TYR A 61 -14.87 6.08 -10.58
CA TYR A 61 -15.57 5.60 -9.39
C TYR A 61 -14.69 5.72 -8.14
N ILE A 62 -13.43 5.28 -8.21
CA ILE A 62 -12.48 5.35 -7.09
C ILE A 62 -12.21 6.81 -6.67
N ASP A 63 -12.09 7.72 -7.63
CA ASP A 63 -11.88 9.15 -7.36
C ASP A 63 -13.11 9.82 -6.76
N SER A 64 -14.31 9.25 -6.94
CA SER A 64 -15.55 9.77 -6.34
C SER A 64 -15.67 9.47 -4.85
N ILE A 65 -14.88 8.51 -4.32
CA ILE A 65 -14.94 8.10 -2.91
C ILE A 65 -14.35 9.19 -2.02
N GLN A 66 -15.20 9.79 -1.20
CA GLN A 66 -14.85 10.92 -0.33
C GLN A 66 -14.25 10.51 1.01
N ILE A 67 -14.75 9.41 1.58
CA ILE A 67 -14.25 8.87 2.86
C ILE A 67 -13.41 7.66 2.55
N LEU A 68 -12.13 7.78 2.85
CA LEU A 68 -11.14 6.71 2.81
C LEU A 68 -10.84 6.29 4.25
N SER A 69 -10.16 5.18 4.44
CA SER A 69 -9.67 4.80 5.75
C SER A 69 -8.29 4.14 5.67
N GLY A 70 -7.59 4.13 6.80
CA GLY A 70 -6.24 3.57 6.86
C GLY A 70 -5.78 3.38 8.30
N PRO A 71 -4.78 2.50 8.51
CA PRO A 71 -4.18 2.33 9.81
C PRO A 71 -3.30 3.53 10.15
N VAL A 72 -3.35 3.93 11.42
CA VAL A 72 -2.41 4.86 12.03
C VAL A 72 -1.90 4.27 13.34
N ARG A 73 -0.67 4.62 13.71
CA ARG A 73 -0.08 4.21 14.98
C ARG A 73 -0.11 5.38 15.96
N GLY A 74 -0.43 5.12 17.22
CA GLY A 74 -0.35 6.15 18.25
C GLY A 74 -1.65 6.92 18.47
N LYS A 75 -1.52 8.12 19.03
CA LYS A 75 -2.60 8.79 19.80
C LYS A 75 -3.06 10.10 19.15
N PRO A 76 -4.33 10.50 19.31
CA PRO A 76 -4.68 11.92 19.35
C PRO A 76 -3.95 12.55 20.56
N GLU A 77 -3.61 13.84 20.49
CA GLU A 77 -2.74 14.56 21.46
C GLU A 77 -3.03 14.33 22.97
N ASN A 78 -4.20 13.79 23.36
CA ASN A 78 -4.69 13.75 24.74
C ASN A 78 -4.88 12.34 25.37
N GLU A 79 -4.43 11.25 24.76
CA GLU A 79 -4.67 9.89 25.30
C GLU A 79 -3.41 9.06 25.53
N ASN A 80 -3.41 8.18 26.53
CA ASN A 80 -2.25 7.36 26.91
C ASN A 80 -2.14 5.96 26.27
N ASP A 81 -2.98 5.63 25.28
CA ASP A 81 -2.94 4.34 24.55
C ASP A 81 -2.08 4.32 23.24
N GLY A 82 -1.09 3.42 23.16
CA GLY A 82 -0.18 3.25 22.01
C GLY A 82 -0.69 2.33 20.88
N GLY A 83 -1.97 1.94 20.90
CA GLY A 83 -2.55 0.98 19.96
C GLY A 83 -2.60 1.42 18.49
N ASN A 84 -2.75 0.43 17.60
CA ASN A 84 -3.08 0.65 16.19
C ASN A 84 -4.58 0.94 16.07
N ARG A 85 -4.95 1.96 15.28
CA ARG A 85 -6.36 2.30 15.01
C ARG A 85 -6.58 2.51 13.52
N ILE A 86 -7.82 2.32 13.08
CA ILE A 86 -8.25 2.69 11.73
C ILE A 86 -8.95 4.04 11.84
N LEU A 87 -8.56 5.01 11.01
CA LEU A 87 -9.21 6.32 10.94
C LEU A 87 -9.92 6.50 9.62
N ASP A 88 -11.05 7.21 9.67
CA ASP A 88 -11.69 7.79 8.49
C ASP A 88 -10.93 9.04 8.07
N ILE A 89 -10.49 9.06 6.83
CA ILE A 89 -9.63 10.08 6.24
C ILE A 89 -10.36 10.65 5.03
N ARG A 90 -10.68 11.93 5.06
CA ARG A 90 -11.39 12.61 3.98
C ARG A 90 -10.46 12.88 2.81
N ARG A 91 -10.87 12.50 1.60
CA ARG A 91 -10.20 12.92 0.36
C ARG A 91 -10.34 14.43 0.18
N GLN A 92 -9.26 15.08 -0.22
CA GLN A 92 -9.20 16.52 -0.47
C GLN A 92 -8.90 16.81 -1.95
N PRO A 93 -9.23 18.03 -2.42
CA PRO A 93 -8.75 18.52 -3.71
C PRO A 93 -7.21 18.49 -3.75
N PRO A 94 -6.59 18.09 -4.88
CA PRO A 94 -5.12 18.02 -5.00
C PRO A 94 -4.39 19.31 -4.61
N GLU A 95 -5.03 20.46 -4.85
CA GLU A 95 -4.49 21.80 -4.58
C GLU A 95 -4.25 22.03 -3.09
N TRP A 96 -4.99 21.34 -2.21
CA TRP A 96 -4.80 21.46 -0.77
C TRP A 96 -3.42 20.94 -0.38
N CYS A 97 -2.98 19.83 -0.94
CA CYS A 97 -1.64 19.30 -0.70
C CYS A 97 -0.55 20.14 -1.39
N HIS A 98 -0.84 20.75 -2.55
CA HIS A 98 0.08 21.65 -3.26
C HIS A 98 0.48 22.85 -2.39
N ASN A 99 -0.50 23.53 -1.79
CA ASN A 99 -0.29 24.75 -1.01
C ASN A 99 0.57 24.52 0.26
N TYR A 100 0.59 23.31 0.80
CA TYR A 100 1.37 22.99 2.00
C TYR A 100 2.77 22.46 1.72
N MET A 101 3.03 21.91 0.53
CA MET A 101 4.30 21.24 0.22
C MET A 101 5.19 22.00 -0.77
N GLY A 102 4.67 22.99 -1.52
CA GLY A 102 5.47 23.89 -2.36
C GLY A 102 6.24 23.24 -3.53
N THR A 103 6.14 21.91 -3.69
CA THR A 103 6.90 21.11 -4.66
C THR A 103 6.03 20.34 -5.64
N PHE A 104 4.71 20.47 -5.54
CA PHE A 104 3.76 19.68 -6.32
C PHE A 104 3.58 20.28 -7.72
N ARG A 105 4.30 19.74 -8.71
CA ARG A 105 4.11 20.13 -10.13
C ARG A 105 2.78 19.57 -10.65
N GLU A 106 2.04 20.34 -11.46
CA GLU A 106 0.74 19.92 -12.04
C GLU A 106 0.79 18.55 -12.73
N ASN A 107 1.90 18.22 -13.41
CA ASN A 107 2.10 16.93 -14.09
C ASN A 107 2.24 15.71 -13.15
N THR A 108 2.44 15.92 -11.84
CA THR A 108 2.53 14.84 -10.84
C THR A 108 1.16 14.59 -10.17
N SER A 109 0.17 15.45 -10.40
CA SER A 109 -1.14 15.38 -9.73
C SER A 109 -1.90 14.09 -10.03
N SER A 110 -1.76 13.50 -11.21
CA SER A 110 -2.49 12.29 -11.57
C SER A 110 -1.96 11.02 -10.89
N SER A 111 -0.74 11.07 -10.36
CA SER A 111 -0.11 9.93 -9.66
C SER A 111 -0.31 9.95 -8.14
N MET A 112 -1.06 10.93 -7.62
CA MET A 112 -1.18 11.19 -6.19
C MET A 112 -2.62 11.47 -5.78
N ILE A 113 -2.87 11.28 -4.49
CA ILE A 113 -4.14 11.56 -3.82
C ILE A 113 -3.83 12.48 -2.65
N CYS A 114 -4.63 13.54 -2.50
CA CYS A 114 -4.62 14.36 -1.31
C CYS A 114 -5.71 13.88 -0.35
N ALA A 115 -5.38 13.60 0.90
CA ALA A 115 -6.35 13.17 1.89
C ALA A 115 -5.93 13.56 3.32
N GLY A 116 -6.91 13.68 4.22
CA GLY A 116 -6.72 14.20 5.58
C GLY A 116 -7.17 15.65 5.68
N ASP A 117 -7.40 16.08 6.92
CA ASP A 117 -7.75 17.46 7.28
C ASP A 117 -7.51 17.68 8.78
N THR A 118 -7.81 18.89 9.25
CA THR A 118 -7.68 19.27 10.67
C THR A 118 -8.62 18.52 11.62
N LYS A 119 -9.59 17.76 11.09
CA LYS A 119 -10.58 16.99 11.86
C LYS A 119 -10.36 15.48 11.79
N SER A 120 -9.50 15.03 10.88
CA SER A 120 -9.25 13.61 10.62
C SER A 120 -8.49 12.91 11.75
N ASN A 121 -7.96 13.65 12.74
CA ASN A 121 -7.05 13.13 13.77
C ASN A 121 -5.87 12.35 13.18
N LEU A 122 -5.54 12.62 11.90
CA LEU A 122 -4.48 11.95 11.16
C LEU A 122 -3.15 12.44 11.72
N CYS A 123 -2.52 11.63 12.55
CA CYS A 123 -1.20 11.89 13.09
C CYS A 123 -0.48 10.54 13.17
N ASN A 124 0.83 10.53 12.93
CA ASN A 124 1.65 9.32 13.02
C ASN A 124 1.14 8.15 12.15
N ALA A 125 0.64 8.43 10.93
CA ALA A 125 0.49 7.34 9.97
C ALA A 125 1.90 6.86 9.59
N ASP A 126 2.15 5.56 9.71
CA ASP A 126 3.44 5.01 9.29
C ASP A 126 3.61 5.29 7.78
N SER A 127 4.81 5.70 7.37
CA SER A 127 5.18 5.74 5.96
C SER A 127 4.83 4.39 5.32
N SER A 128 4.29 4.43 4.11
CA SER A 128 3.85 3.24 3.36
C SER A 128 2.57 2.56 3.87
N SER A 129 1.85 3.15 4.85
CA SER A 129 0.55 2.63 5.28
C SER A 129 -0.48 2.63 4.14
N PRO A 130 -1.33 1.60 4.04
CA PRO A 130 -2.37 1.54 3.02
C PRO A 130 -3.50 2.52 3.34
N LEU A 131 -3.90 3.31 2.35
CA LEU A 131 -5.16 4.07 2.36
C LEU A 131 -6.15 3.32 1.46
N GLY A 132 -7.38 3.08 1.93
CA GLY A 132 -8.34 2.26 1.21
C GLY A 132 -9.78 2.69 1.44
N ALA A 133 -10.69 1.90 0.88
CA ALA A 133 -12.13 2.04 1.12
C ALA A 133 -12.84 0.72 0.84
N MET A 134 -14.04 0.57 1.41
CA MET A 134 -14.95 -0.51 1.04
C MET A 134 -15.62 -0.19 -0.30
N VAL A 135 -15.48 -1.09 -1.27
CA VAL A 135 -16.13 -1.01 -2.59
C VAL A 135 -16.96 -2.25 -2.85
N VAL A 136 -18.02 -2.11 -3.64
CA VAL A 136 -18.85 -3.26 -4.05
C VAL A 136 -18.35 -3.77 -5.40
N HIS A 137 -17.82 -4.99 -5.42
CA HIS A 137 -17.46 -5.69 -6.65
C HIS A 137 -18.25 -6.99 -6.76
N LYS A 138 -19.02 -7.16 -7.84
CA LYS A 138 -19.90 -8.33 -8.07
C LYS A 138 -20.79 -8.66 -6.87
N LYS A 139 -21.44 -7.62 -6.30
CA LYS A 139 -22.32 -7.69 -5.10
C LYS A 139 -21.61 -8.08 -3.79
N ILE A 140 -20.27 -8.11 -3.78
CA ILE A 140 -19.48 -8.41 -2.58
C ILE A 140 -18.72 -7.15 -2.18
N GLN A 141 -18.81 -6.77 -0.90
CA GLN A 141 -17.98 -5.70 -0.36
C GLN A 141 -16.54 -6.16 -0.19
N ARG A 142 -15.59 -5.36 -0.68
CA ARG A 142 -14.15 -5.62 -0.60
C ARG A 142 -13.45 -4.35 -0.17
N TYR A 143 -12.53 -4.48 0.77
CA TYR A 143 -11.62 -3.39 1.10
C TYR A 143 -10.51 -3.33 0.06
N VAL A 144 -10.45 -2.24 -0.69
CA VAL A 144 -9.45 -2.03 -1.73
C VAL A 144 -8.43 -0.99 -1.31
N GLN A 145 -7.16 -1.21 -1.66
CA GLN A 145 -6.12 -0.21 -1.50
C GLN A 145 -6.24 0.83 -2.62
N ILE A 146 -6.40 2.07 -2.22
CA ILE A 146 -6.55 3.24 -3.09
C ILE A 146 -5.25 4.06 -3.09
N GLY A 147 -4.61 4.18 -1.92
CA GLY A 147 -3.40 4.97 -1.74
C GLY A 147 -2.33 4.28 -0.89
N ILE A 148 -1.13 4.85 -0.92
CA ILE A 148 0.00 4.51 -0.05
C ILE A 148 0.47 5.82 0.60
N ALA A 149 0.57 5.87 1.93
CA ALA A 149 1.05 7.06 2.62
C ALA A 149 2.51 7.36 2.23
N THR A 150 2.80 8.57 1.74
CA THR A 150 4.17 9.00 1.45
C THR A 150 4.85 9.57 2.70
N MET A 151 6.17 9.76 2.63
CA MET A 151 6.89 10.48 3.68
C MET A 151 6.43 11.95 3.79
N ASN A 152 6.62 12.57 4.96
CA ASN A 152 6.27 13.97 5.32
C ASN A 152 4.80 14.27 5.65
N GLN A 153 4.06 13.28 6.17
CA GLN A 153 2.74 13.56 6.73
C GLN A 153 2.85 14.49 7.95
N ARG A 154 2.04 15.56 7.96
CA ARG A 154 1.90 16.44 9.11
C ARG A 154 0.62 16.10 9.85
N CYS A 155 0.69 16.13 11.18
CA CYS A 155 -0.46 15.82 12.00
C CYS A 155 -1.61 16.80 11.74
N ASN A 156 -2.82 16.27 11.58
CA ASN A 156 -4.06 17.01 11.35
C ASN A 156 -4.01 17.92 10.11
N MET A 157 -3.32 17.49 9.06
CA MET A 157 -3.20 18.24 7.81
C MET A 157 -3.45 17.34 6.59
N PRO A 158 -3.92 17.90 5.45
CA PRO A 158 -3.95 17.19 4.19
C PRO A 158 -2.54 16.67 3.85
N SER A 159 -2.47 15.38 3.55
CA SER A 159 -1.24 14.66 3.25
C SER A 159 -1.33 13.97 1.89
N ILE A 160 -0.17 13.81 1.26
CA ILE A 160 -0.05 13.12 -0.02
C ILE A 160 -0.04 11.61 0.20
N TYR A 161 -0.72 10.92 -0.71
CA TYR A 161 -0.69 9.48 -0.85
C TYR A 161 -0.39 9.15 -2.31
N THR A 162 0.39 8.11 -2.59
CA THR A 162 0.58 7.60 -3.95
C THR A 162 -0.71 6.95 -4.44
N ASP A 163 -1.22 7.34 -5.61
CA ASP A 163 -2.41 6.74 -6.23
C ASP A 163 -2.07 5.34 -6.78
N VAL A 164 -2.58 4.28 -6.15
CA VAL A 164 -2.25 2.90 -6.52
C VAL A 164 -2.73 2.57 -7.94
N LEU A 165 -3.94 3.00 -8.30
CA LEU A 165 -4.56 2.68 -9.60
C LEU A 165 -3.80 3.34 -10.75
N SER A 166 -3.30 4.56 -10.55
CA SER A 166 -2.47 5.27 -11.53
C SER A 166 -1.13 4.56 -11.82
N HIS A 167 -0.64 3.72 -10.90
CA HIS A 167 0.62 2.97 -11.04
C HIS A 167 0.44 1.51 -11.45
N MET A 168 -0.76 1.11 -11.91
CA MET A 168 -1.03 -0.30 -12.15
C MET A 168 -0.17 -0.94 -13.24
N ASP A 169 0.24 -0.18 -14.26
CA ASP A 169 1.14 -0.71 -15.28
C ASP A 169 2.51 -1.06 -14.69
N PHE A 170 3.02 -0.26 -13.74
CA PHE A 170 4.27 -0.55 -13.05
C PHE A 170 4.15 -1.81 -12.18
N ILE A 171 3.11 -1.90 -11.36
CA ILE A 171 2.88 -3.04 -10.49
C ILE A 171 2.74 -4.33 -11.31
N LEU A 172 1.97 -4.30 -12.39
CA LEU A 172 1.79 -5.47 -13.28
C LEU A 172 3.09 -5.85 -13.99
N ARG A 173 3.93 -4.89 -14.39
CA ARG A 173 5.25 -5.17 -14.97
C ARG A 173 6.17 -5.87 -13.96
N ALA A 174 6.25 -5.34 -12.74
CA ALA A 174 7.06 -5.94 -11.66
C ALA A 174 6.56 -7.36 -11.33
N TRP A 175 5.25 -7.53 -11.15
CA TRP A 175 4.66 -8.84 -10.88
C TRP A 175 4.93 -9.87 -11.99
N ARG A 176 4.83 -9.48 -13.26
CA ARG A 176 5.14 -10.35 -14.41
C ARG A 176 6.63 -10.72 -14.48
N TYR A 177 7.52 -9.78 -14.15
CA TYR A 177 8.96 -10.02 -14.11
C TYR A 177 9.30 -11.13 -13.12
N TYR A 178 8.78 -11.05 -11.89
CA TYR A 178 8.96 -12.06 -10.85
C TYR A 178 8.31 -13.41 -11.18
N SER A 179 7.13 -13.39 -11.81
CA SER A 179 6.43 -14.60 -12.23
C SER A 179 7.24 -15.40 -13.27
N LYS A 180 7.96 -14.72 -14.16
CA LYS A 180 8.85 -15.38 -15.14
C LYS A 180 10.09 -15.98 -14.47
N GLY A 181 10.69 -15.29 -13.51
CA GLY A 181 11.86 -15.78 -12.76
C GLY A 181 11.59 -17.10 -12.03
N HIS A 182 10.39 -17.26 -11.46
CA HIS A 182 9.95 -18.52 -10.84
C HIS A 182 9.88 -19.70 -11.83
N SER A 183 9.40 -19.47 -13.06
CA SER A 183 9.29 -20.53 -14.08
C SER A 183 10.66 -21.05 -14.55
N SER A 184 11.67 -20.19 -14.58
CA SER A 184 13.05 -20.58 -14.91
C SER A 184 13.73 -21.34 -13.76
N SER A 185 13.51 -20.96 -12.50
CA SER A 185 14.18 -21.59 -11.35
C SER A 185 13.60 -22.95 -10.95
N GLU A 186 12.30 -23.19 -11.14
CA GLU A 186 11.69 -24.51 -10.92
C GLU A 186 12.16 -25.53 -11.98
N SER A 187 12.45 -25.07 -13.20
CA SER A 187 12.97 -25.95 -14.28
C SER A 187 14.40 -26.46 -14.03
N SER A 188 15.20 -25.77 -13.21
CA SER A 188 16.56 -26.21 -12.85
C SER A 188 16.62 -27.20 -11.68
N SER A 189 15.57 -27.29 -10.86
CA SER A 189 15.55 -28.17 -9.67
C SER A 189 14.99 -29.57 -9.94
N ALA A 190 14.39 -29.83 -11.11
CA ALA A 190 13.76 -31.10 -11.46
C ALA A 190 14.70 -32.16 -12.10
N LYS A 191 16.02 -31.96 -12.12
CA LYS A 191 17.00 -32.85 -12.81
C LYS A 191 18.06 -33.49 -11.90
N LYS A 192 17.70 -33.91 -10.69
CA LYS A 192 18.52 -34.89 -9.94
C LYS A 192 17.66 -36.04 -9.44
N SER A 193 17.48 -37.04 -10.31
CA SER A 193 17.01 -38.36 -9.90
C SER A 193 18.23 -39.18 -9.42
N PRO A 194 18.15 -39.95 -8.32
CA PRO A 194 19.29 -40.73 -7.82
C PRO A 194 19.49 -41.98 -8.69
N THR A 195 20.67 -42.11 -9.27
CA THR A 195 21.11 -43.37 -9.89
C THR A 195 21.45 -44.36 -8.77
N ASN A 196 20.56 -45.33 -8.53
CA ASN A 196 20.88 -46.50 -7.73
C ASN A 196 21.89 -47.37 -8.49
N GLN A 197 23.12 -47.49 -7.98
CA GLN A 197 24.05 -48.54 -8.38
C GLN A 197 23.80 -49.77 -7.51
N LYS A 198 23.74 -50.92 -8.17
CA LYS A 198 23.61 -52.26 -7.62
C LYS A 198 24.94 -52.99 -7.83
#